data_AF-X1E2W1-F1
#
_entry.id   AF-X1E2W1-F1
#
_cell.length_a   1.000
_cell.length_b   1.000
_cell.length_c   1.000
_cell.angle_alpha   90.00
_cell.angle_beta   90.00
_cell.angle_gamma   90.00
#
_symmetry.space_group_name_H-M   'P 1'
#
loop_
_entity.id
_entity.type
_entity.pdbx_description
1 polymer ?
#
loop_
_entity_poly.entity_id
_entity_poly.type
_entity_poly.pdbx_seq_one_letter_code
_entity_poly.pdbx_strand_id
1 'polypeptide(L)'
;SGPFTGKVLRLSDGDIPEKIAFLQCVGSRDLKRGQPYCSSVCCMYTAKEAVIAKEHFDVINPTIFCMDIRAYGKDFDKYIERAKHEYGVRYIKSRISSISEIPESKDLKIRYETENGEVVEEIFNMLILSGSSFFVIKVFFTSDNNTLTAPAAALA
;
A
#
# COMPACT_ATOMS: atom_id res chain seq x y z
N SER A 1 2.06 -9.99 19.59
CA SER A 1 0.73 -10.65 19.71
C SER A 1 -0.33 -9.74 19.12
N GLY A 2 -1.00 -10.19 18.06
CA GLY A 2 -2.09 -9.48 17.40
C GLY A 2 -3.17 -10.48 16.97
N PRO A 3 -4.33 -10.03 16.47
CA PRO A 3 -5.49 -10.89 16.18
C PRO A 3 -5.18 -12.02 15.19
N PHE A 4 -4.20 -11.83 14.31
CA PHE A 4 -3.74 -12.82 13.33
C PHE A 4 -2.41 -13.50 13.71
N THR A 5 -1.97 -13.40 14.97
CA THR A 5 -0.74 -14.04 15.48
C THR A 5 0.51 -13.69 14.65
N GLY A 6 0.56 -12.47 14.09
CA GLY A 6 1.69 -12.02 13.24
C GLY A 6 1.64 -12.50 11.79
N LYS A 7 0.55 -13.14 11.36
CA LYS A 7 0.34 -13.53 9.96
C LYS A 7 -0.34 -12.41 9.18
N VAL A 8 0.13 -12.18 7.94
CA VAL A 8 -0.51 -11.27 6.98
C VAL A 8 -1.54 -12.07 6.21
N LEU A 9 -2.81 -11.95 6.61
CA LEU A 9 -3.92 -12.68 6.00
C LEU A 9 -4.92 -11.72 5.37
N ARG A 10 -5.51 -12.14 4.25
CA ARG A 10 -6.61 -11.43 3.60
C ARG A 10 -7.88 -11.58 4.43
N LEU A 11 -8.54 -10.48 4.81
CA LEU A 11 -9.76 -10.54 5.64
C LEU A 11 -10.96 -11.18 4.91
N SER A 12 -10.98 -11.19 3.58
CA SER A 12 -12.08 -11.77 2.82
C SER A 12 -12.12 -13.30 2.92
N ASP A 13 -10.97 -13.96 2.73
CA ASP A 13 -10.89 -15.41 2.52
C ASP A 13 -9.86 -16.10 3.45
N GLY A 14 -9.08 -15.33 4.21
CA GLY A 14 -8.09 -15.84 5.16
C GLY A 14 -6.75 -16.25 4.55
N ASP A 15 -6.59 -16.14 3.23
CA ASP A 15 -5.38 -16.55 2.51
C ASP A 15 -4.21 -15.55 2.64
N ILE A 16 -3.00 -16.06 2.44
CA ILE A 16 -1.77 -15.26 2.40
C ILE A 16 -1.71 -14.54 1.04
N PRO A 17 -1.66 -13.20 1.01
CA PRO A 17 -1.64 -12.46 -0.24
C PRO A 17 -0.25 -12.52 -0.91
N GLU A 18 -0.16 -13.05 -2.12
CA GLU A 18 1.12 -13.11 -2.86
C GLU A 18 1.57 -11.75 -3.37
N LYS A 19 0.63 -10.88 -3.77
CA LYS A 19 0.92 -9.52 -4.26
C LYS A 19 0.24 -8.46 -3.39
N ILE A 20 1.05 -7.60 -2.78
CA ILE A 20 0.57 -6.50 -1.95
C ILE A 20 0.96 -5.16 -2.57
N ALA A 21 0.00 -4.27 -2.70
CA ALA A 21 0.22 -2.91 -3.17
C ALA A 21 0.05 -1.90 -2.03
N PHE A 22 1.09 -1.11 -1.79
CA PHE A 22 1.11 -0.02 -0.82
C PHE A 22 0.93 1.32 -1.54
N LEU A 23 -0.08 2.08 -1.15
CA LEU A 23 -0.43 3.36 -1.77
C LEU A 23 -0.01 4.50 -0.86
N GLN A 24 0.99 5.28 -1.27
CA GLN A 24 1.45 6.43 -0.51
C GLN A 24 0.61 7.70 -0.74
N CYS A 25 0.71 8.62 0.22
CA CYS A 25 0.05 9.93 0.19
C CYS A 25 -1.48 9.86 0.14
N VAL A 26 -2.08 8.84 0.76
CA VAL A 26 -3.56 8.75 0.83
C VAL A 26 -4.06 9.73 1.90
N GLY A 27 -4.70 10.83 1.49
CA GLY A 27 -5.10 11.90 2.42
C GLY A 27 -3.92 12.77 2.88
N SER A 28 -2.85 12.83 2.08
CA SER A 28 -1.79 13.83 2.16
C SER A 28 -1.45 14.27 0.74
N ARG A 29 -0.93 15.49 0.56
CA ARG A 29 -0.61 16.03 -0.78
C ARG A 29 -1.82 15.95 -1.74
N ASP A 30 -3.01 16.14 -1.20
CA ASP A 30 -4.27 16.15 -1.92
C ASP A 30 -4.94 17.52 -1.80
N LEU A 31 -4.75 18.34 -2.83
CA LEU A 31 -5.35 19.68 -2.92
C LEU A 31 -6.88 19.62 -3.00
N LYS A 32 -7.45 18.58 -3.61
CA LYS A 32 -8.92 18.46 -3.76
C LYS A 32 -9.60 18.25 -2.41
N ARG A 33 -8.91 17.59 -1.47
CA ARG A 33 -9.39 17.32 -0.10
C ARG A 33 -8.95 18.37 0.92
N GLY A 34 -8.31 19.46 0.49
CA GLY A 34 -7.80 20.50 1.39
C GLY A 34 -6.61 20.06 2.24
N GLN A 35 -5.88 19.02 1.83
CA GLN A 35 -4.74 18.45 2.56
C GLN A 35 -3.44 18.56 1.73
N PRO A 36 -2.92 19.78 1.48
CA PRO A 36 -1.72 19.97 0.67
C PRO A 36 -0.42 19.49 1.35
N TYR A 37 -0.46 19.23 2.65
CA TYR A 37 0.72 18.90 3.44
C TYR A 37 1.19 17.45 3.21
N CYS A 38 2.50 17.24 3.39
CA CYS A 38 3.11 15.92 3.42
C CYS A 38 3.11 15.40 4.86
N SER A 39 2.74 14.13 5.05
CA SER A 39 2.73 13.53 6.37
C SER A 39 4.12 13.18 6.92
N SER A 40 5.15 13.21 6.06
CA SER A 40 6.59 13.00 6.36
C SER A 40 6.97 11.59 6.83
N VAL A 41 6.05 10.88 7.48
CA VAL A 41 6.28 9.55 8.08
C VAL A 41 5.83 8.41 7.17
N CYS A 42 4.91 8.70 6.22
CA CYS A 42 4.24 7.66 5.44
C CYS A 42 5.22 6.86 4.55
N CYS A 43 6.27 7.49 4.04
CA CYS A 43 7.25 6.84 3.19
C CYS A 43 8.05 5.76 3.95
N MET A 44 8.46 6.05 5.19
CA MET A 44 9.32 5.15 5.94
C MET A 44 8.57 4.01 6.60
N TYR A 45 7.38 4.25 7.16
CA TYR A 45 6.57 3.16 7.69
C TYR A 45 6.21 2.17 6.57
N THR A 46 5.85 2.67 5.38
CA THR A 46 5.50 1.81 4.24
C THR A 46 6.67 0.91 3.85
N ALA A 47 7.89 1.47 3.78
CA ALA A 47 9.08 0.67 3.50
C ALA A 47 9.35 -0.36 4.59
N LYS A 48 9.14 0.01 5.86
CA LYS A 48 9.28 -0.90 7.00
C LYS A 48 8.31 -2.07 6.91
N GLU A 49 7.02 -1.79 6.74
CA GLU A 49 5.98 -2.81 6.63
C GLU A 49 6.18 -3.72 5.41
N ALA A 50 6.62 -3.16 4.27
CA ALA A 50 6.93 -3.95 3.08
C ALA A 50 8.07 -4.95 3.31
N VAL A 51 9.15 -4.51 3.97
CA VAL A 51 10.27 -5.39 4.33
C VAL A 51 9.83 -6.45 5.33
N ILE A 52 9.09 -6.07 6.38
CA ILE A 52 8.59 -7.01 7.39
C ILE A 52 7.67 -8.06 6.75
N ALA A 53 6.77 -7.65 5.84
CA ALA A 53 5.89 -8.58 5.14
C ALA A 53 6.68 -9.60 4.32
N LYS A 54 7.75 -9.15 3.63
CA LYS A 54 8.65 -10.03 2.87
C LYS A 54 9.40 -10.99 3.78
N GLU A 55 9.90 -10.53 4.92
CA GLU A 55 10.64 -11.35 5.90
C GLU A 55 9.76 -12.43 6.55
N HIS A 56 8.48 -12.15 6.76
CA HIS A 56 7.56 -13.14 7.34
C HIS A 56 7.13 -14.20 6.33
N PHE A 57 7.00 -13.82 5.06
CA PHE A 57 6.55 -14.70 3.99
C PHE A 57 7.26 -14.37 2.68
N ASP A 58 8.19 -15.24 2.27
CA ASP A 58 8.96 -15.07 1.03
C ASP A 58 8.09 -15.00 -0.23
N VAL A 59 6.88 -15.60 -0.19
CA VAL A 59 5.91 -15.56 -1.29
C VAL A 59 5.34 -14.17 -1.55
N ILE A 60 5.38 -13.29 -0.56
CA ILE A 60 4.81 -11.95 -0.67
C ILE A 60 5.70 -11.09 -1.56
N ASN A 61 5.08 -10.36 -2.48
CA ASN A 61 5.74 -9.43 -3.39
C ASN A 61 5.18 -8.02 -3.15
N PRO A 62 5.82 -7.23 -2.27
CA PRO A 62 5.42 -5.87 -1.98
C PRO A 62 5.71 -4.93 -3.15
N THR A 63 4.72 -4.12 -3.51
CA THR A 63 4.85 -3.04 -4.50
C THR A 63 4.40 -1.73 -3.87
N ILE A 64 5.26 -0.73 -3.88
CA ILE A 64 5.00 0.59 -3.30
C ILE A 64 4.77 1.59 -4.43
N PHE A 65 3.57 2.16 -4.46
CA PHE A 65 3.19 3.27 -5.34
C PHE A 65 3.44 4.59 -4.61
N CYS A 66 4.36 5.39 -5.14
CA CYS A 66 4.72 6.68 -4.57
C CYS A 66 4.86 7.76 -5.63
N MET A 67 4.68 9.02 -5.23
CA MET A 67 5.03 10.16 -6.10
C MET A 67 6.50 10.53 -5.90
N ASP A 68 6.91 10.64 -4.64
CA ASP A 68 8.28 10.92 -4.24
C ASP A 68 8.57 10.14 -2.96
N ILE A 69 9.80 9.66 -2.82
CA ILE A 69 10.28 9.04 -1.59
C ILE A 69 10.88 10.14 -0.71
N ARG A 70 10.38 10.26 0.53
CA ARG A 70 10.88 11.21 1.52
C ARG A 70 11.43 10.46 2.72
N ALA A 71 12.75 10.29 2.73
CA ALA A 71 13.49 9.56 3.76
C ALA A 71 14.22 10.55 4.68
N TYR A 72 13.47 11.30 5.49
CA TYR A 72 14.05 12.26 6.43
C TYR A 72 14.60 11.55 7.66
N GLY A 73 15.92 11.34 7.70
CA GLY A 73 16.59 10.73 8.84
C GLY A 73 17.96 10.19 8.48
N LYS A 74 18.78 9.94 9.50
CA LYS A 74 20.08 9.31 9.30
C LYS A 74 19.85 7.88 8.81
N ASP A 75 20.52 7.51 7.71
CA ASP A 75 20.50 6.17 7.10
C ASP A 75 19.13 5.70 6.56
N PHE A 76 18.12 6.57 6.45
CA PHE A 76 16.82 6.18 5.89
C PHE A 76 16.87 5.93 4.38
N ASP A 77 17.70 6.67 3.64
CA ASP A 77 17.94 6.39 2.22
C ASP A 77 18.53 4.99 2.03
N LYS A 78 19.49 4.60 2.89
CA LYS A 78 20.07 3.25 2.87
C LYS A 78 19.03 2.17 3.16
N TYR A 79 18.07 2.45 4.04
CA TYR A 79 16.98 1.54 4.32
C TYR A 79 16.09 1.30 3.10
N ILE A 80 15.78 2.36 2.34
CA ILE A 80 15.01 2.25 1.09
C ILE A 80 15.79 1.46 0.04
N GLU A 81 17.08 1.73 -0.13
CA GLU A 81 17.92 0.98 -1.06
C GLU A 81 18.02 -0.49 -0.67
N ARG A 82 18.18 -0.78 0.62
CA ARG A 82 18.10 -2.14 1.17
C ARG A 82 16.76 -2.81 0.87
N ALA A 83 15.65 -2.12 1.07
CA ALA A 83 14.32 -2.64 0.75
C ALA A 83 14.19 -3.04 -0.74
N LYS A 84 14.75 -2.23 -1.65
CA LYS A 84 14.74 -2.52 -3.09
C LYS A 84 15.65 -3.70 -3.45
N HIS A 85 16.89 -3.68 -2.98
CA HIS A 85 17.93 -4.58 -3.45
C HIS A 85 17.97 -5.93 -2.72
N GLU A 86 17.80 -5.92 -1.40
CA GLU A 86 17.88 -7.14 -0.58
C GLU A 86 16.53 -7.84 -0.46
N TYR A 87 15.43 -7.06 -0.36
CA TYR A 87 14.09 -7.61 -0.15
C TYR A 87 13.21 -7.61 -1.42
N GLY A 88 13.71 -7.07 -2.54
CA GLY A 88 12.98 -7.06 -3.80
C GLY A 88 11.70 -6.23 -3.79
N VAL A 89 11.59 -5.24 -2.90
CA VAL A 89 10.42 -4.36 -2.84
C VAL A 89 10.38 -3.49 -4.10
N ARG A 90 9.31 -3.61 -4.88
CA ARG A 90 9.12 -2.82 -6.10
C ARG A 90 8.68 -1.42 -5.75
N TYR A 91 9.34 -0.41 -6.30
CA TYR A 91 8.91 0.99 -6.19
C TYR A 91 8.43 1.47 -7.55
N ILE A 92 7.20 1.96 -7.60
CA ILE A 92 6.58 2.49 -8.82
C ILE A 92 6.28 3.96 -8.57
N LYS A 93 6.94 4.82 -9.36
CA LYS A 93 6.70 6.26 -9.30
C LYS A 93 5.45 6.62 -10.10
N SER A 94 4.29 6.49 -9.46
CA SER A 94 3.01 6.75 -10.12
C SER A 94 1.92 7.08 -9.13
N ARG A 95 0.95 7.89 -9.58
CA ARG A 95 -0.33 8.05 -8.90
C ARG A 95 -1.35 7.15 -9.59
N ILE A 96 -2.00 6.32 -8.79
CA ILE A 96 -3.01 5.38 -9.28
C ILE A 96 -4.20 6.14 -9.84
N SER A 97 -4.67 5.69 -11.01
CA SER A 97 -5.80 6.27 -11.71
C SER A 97 -7.12 5.69 -11.21
N SER A 98 -7.21 4.36 -11.13
CA SER A 98 -8.41 3.66 -10.70
C SER A 98 -8.08 2.33 -10.03
N ILE A 99 -8.96 1.92 -9.13
CA ILE A 99 -8.92 0.62 -8.45
C ILE A 99 -10.30 -0.01 -8.68
N SER A 100 -10.32 -1.27 -9.11
CA SER A 100 -11.54 -2.05 -9.31
C SER A 100 -11.37 -3.45 -8.74
N GLU A 101 -12.36 -3.95 -8.01
CA GLU A 101 -12.39 -5.32 -7.53
C GLU A 101 -12.92 -6.28 -8.60
N ILE A 102 -12.35 -7.48 -8.64
CA ILE A 102 -12.77 -8.58 -9.50
C ILE A 102 -13.78 -9.41 -8.69
N PRO A 103 -15.08 -9.45 -9.06
CA PRO A 103 -16.12 -10.08 -8.24
C PRO A 103 -15.91 -11.57 -7.94
N GLU A 104 -15.22 -12.29 -8.83
CA GLU A 104 -15.00 -13.74 -8.71
C GLU A 104 -13.88 -14.07 -7.71
N SER A 105 -12.75 -13.36 -7.77
CA SER A 105 -11.56 -13.65 -6.95
C SER A 105 -11.38 -12.70 -5.76
N LYS A 106 -12.17 -11.62 -5.69
CA LYS A 106 -12.01 -10.49 -4.76
C LYS A 106 -10.62 -9.84 -4.82
N ASP A 107 -9.89 -10.07 -5.92
CA ASP A 107 -8.61 -9.38 -6.15
C ASP A 107 -8.85 -7.96 -6.66
N LEU A 108 -7.83 -7.12 -6.49
CA LEU A 108 -7.89 -5.70 -6.74
C LEU A 108 -7.04 -5.38 -7.97
N LYS A 109 -7.70 -4.98 -9.05
CA LYS A 109 -7.05 -4.49 -10.27
C LYS A 109 -6.74 -3.00 -10.11
N ILE A 110 -5.48 -2.65 -10.27
CA ILE A 110 -4.98 -1.27 -10.23
C ILE A 110 -4.59 -0.85 -11.63
N ARG A 111 -5.08 0.32 -12.06
CA ARG A 111 -4.60 1.01 -13.26
C ARG A 111 -3.72 2.20 -12.85
N TYR A 112 -2.49 2.23 -13.36
CA TYR A 112 -1.53 3.30 -13.09
C TYR A 112 -0.71 3.64 -14.33
N GLU A 113 -0.13 4.84 -14.35
CA GLU A 113 0.72 5.33 -15.44
C GLU A 113 2.19 5.18 -15.04
N THR A 114 3.01 4.56 -15.89
CA THR A 114 4.45 4.43 -15.63
C THR A 114 5.18 5.75 -15.90
N GLU A 115 6.46 5.85 -15.50
CA GLU A 115 7.29 7.01 -15.82
C GLU A 115 7.45 7.24 -17.34
N ASN A 116 7.22 6.20 -18.16
CA ASN A 116 7.26 6.27 -19.62
C ASN A 116 5.93 6.75 -20.24
N GLY A 117 4.91 7.03 -19.42
CA GLY A 117 3.56 7.41 -19.89
C GLY A 117 2.70 6.22 -20.33
N GLU A 118 3.17 4.98 -20.12
CA GLU A 118 2.39 3.78 -20.44
C GLU A 118 1.40 3.49 -19.32
N VAL A 119 0.13 3.29 -19.69
CA VAL A 119 -0.91 2.87 -18.74
C VAL A 119 -0.86 1.36 -18.58
N VAL A 120 -0.55 0.92 -17.36
CA VAL A 120 -0.44 -0.49 -16.99
C VAL A 120 -1.59 -0.86 -16.06
N GLU A 121 -2.14 -2.05 -16.27
CA GLU A 121 -3.05 -2.70 -15.34
C GLU A 121 -2.36 -3.88 -14.66
N GLU A 122 -2.37 -3.90 -13.34
CA GLU A 122 -1.81 -5.00 -12.56
C GLU A 122 -2.80 -5.43 -11.47
N ILE A 123 -2.87 -6.74 -11.23
CA ILE A 123 -3.75 -7.35 -10.22
C ILE A 123 -2.95 -7.56 -8.94
N PHE A 124 -3.56 -7.17 -7.82
CA PHE A 124 -3.04 -7.33 -6.47
C PHE A 124 -4.04 -8.04 -5.58
N ASN A 125 -3.55 -8.83 -4.64
CA ASN A 125 -4.37 -9.57 -3.69
C ASN A 125 -4.78 -8.72 -2.49
N MET A 126 -3.99 -7.68 -2.18
CA MET A 126 -4.22 -6.81 -1.04
C MET A 126 -3.71 -5.40 -1.32
N LEU A 127 -4.50 -4.41 -0.86
CA LEU A 127 -4.12 -3.00 -0.87
C LEU A 127 -3.95 -2.45 0.54
N ILE A 128 -2.87 -1.69 0.73
CA ILE A 128 -2.58 -0.99 1.97
C ILE A 128 -2.52 0.50 1.69
N LEU A 129 -3.40 1.27 2.34
CA LEU A 129 -3.45 2.72 2.19
C LEU A 129 -2.61 3.43 3.25
N SER A 130 -1.54 4.09 2.83
CA SER A 130 -0.60 4.83 3.67
C SER A 130 -0.95 6.31 3.74
N GLY A 131 -1.69 6.70 4.79
CA GLY A 131 -2.21 8.06 4.97
C GLY A 131 -1.81 8.77 6.26
N SER A 132 -2.09 10.08 6.33
CA SER A 132 -1.68 10.94 7.45
C SER A 132 -2.45 10.74 8.75
N SER A 133 -3.73 10.34 8.65
CA SER A 133 -4.69 10.69 9.69
C SER A 133 -5.13 9.56 10.59
N PHE A 134 -4.64 8.33 10.43
CA PHE A 134 -4.97 7.24 11.35
C PHE A 134 -3.87 6.17 11.24
N PHE A 135 -3.32 5.78 12.38
CA PHE A 135 -2.25 4.79 12.56
C PHE A 135 -2.76 3.36 12.30
N VAL A 136 -3.58 3.19 11.26
CA VAL A 136 -4.26 1.95 10.91
C VAL A 136 -4.02 1.72 9.43
N ILE A 137 -3.30 0.63 9.14
CA ILE A 137 -3.33 -0.04 7.85
C ILE A 137 -4.81 -0.30 7.56
N LYS A 138 -5.45 0.58 6.79
CA LYS A 138 -6.77 0.31 6.25
C LYS A 138 -6.56 -0.64 5.09
N VAL A 139 -6.74 -1.92 5.37
CA VAL A 139 -6.93 -2.94 4.34
C VAL A 139 -8.31 -2.68 3.75
N PHE A 140 -8.35 -2.12 2.55
CA PHE A 140 -9.62 -1.87 1.87
C PHE A 140 -10.10 -3.17 1.21
N PHE A 141 -11.34 -3.53 1.53
CA PHE A 141 -12.17 -4.48 0.79
C PHE A 141 -13.29 -3.64 0.19
N THR A 142 -13.42 -3.60 -1.13
CA THR A 142 -14.41 -2.74 -1.79
C THR A 142 -15.75 -3.44 -1.88
N SER A 143 -16.43 -3.61 -0.74
CA SER A 143 -17.88 -3.78 -0.78
C SER A 143 -18.54 -2.40 -0.83
N ASP A 144 -19.14 -2.12 -1.98
CA ASP A 144 -20.20 -1.14 -2.25
C ASP A 144 -19.82 0.32 -2.60
N ASN A 145 -20.09 0.63 -3.87
CA ASN A 145 -20.37 1.95 -4.46
C ASN A 145 -19.37 3.10 -4.19
N ASN A 146 -18.38 3.16 -5.10
CA ASN A 146 -17.81 4.38 -5.73
C ASN A 146 -17.44 5.56 -4.81
N THR A 147 -17.22 5.30 -3.54
CA THR A 147 -16.72 6.26 -2.56
C THR A 147 -15.66 5.56 -1.73
N LEU A 148 -14.50 6.21 -1.61
CA LEU A 148 -13.37 5.78 -0.77
C LEU A 148 -13.75 5.97 0.70
N THR A 149 -14.78 5.28 1.19
CA THR A 149 -15.12 5.23 2.60
C THR A 149 -14.59 3.94 3.17
N ALA A 150 -13.70 4.08 4.14
CA ALA A 150 -13.25 2.96 4.93
C ALA A 150 -14.43 2.36 5.72
N PRO A 151 -14.52 1.04 5.86
CA PRO A 151 -15.45 0.47 6.81
C PRO A 151 -15.05 0.93 8.21
N ALA A 152 -16.00 1.49 8.95
CA ALA A 152 -15.84 1.99 10.32
C ALA A 152 -15.71 0.86 11.36
N ALA A 153 -15.36 -0.36 10.96
CA ALA A 153 -15.44 -1.55 11.79
C ALA A 153 -14.06 -2.21 11.97
N ALA A 154 -13.18 -1.56 12.72
CA ALA A 154 -12.03 -2.20 13.38
C ALA A 154 -11.52 -1.35 14.56
N LEU A 155 -12.44 -0.68 15.27
CA LEU A 155 -12.21 -0.09 16.58
C LEU A 155 -12.99 -0.93 17.59
N ALA A 156 -12.36 -2.00 18.06
CA ALA A 156 -12.65 -2.67 19.31
C ALA A 156 -11.31 -3.07 19.93
#